data_AF-A0A428YN32-F1
#
_entry.id   AF-A0A428YN32-F1
#
_cell.length_a   1.000
_cell.length_b   1.000
_cell.length_c   1.000
_cell.angle_alpha   90.00
_cell.angle_beta   90.00
_cell.angle_gamma   90.00
#
_symmetry.space_group_name_H-M   'P 1'
#
loop_
_entity.id
_entity.type
_entity.pdbx_description
1 polymer ?
#
loop_
_entity_poly.entity_id
_entity_poly.type
_entity_poly.pdbx_seq_one_letter_code
_entity_poly.pdbx_strand_id
1 'polypeptide(L)'
;MDWQTEMFVAVALGLRSNGGYFVWIDGIVVVGGLIRVLVWEIRPGSNCATTRGITHPFHAVAVPAHAGMAEMVMRIAYQDCEATEY
;
A
#
# COMPACT_ATOMS: atom_id res chain seq x y z
N MET A 1 3.66 -2.24 19.96
CA MET A 1 2.19 -2.37 19.85
C MET A 1 1.60 -2.37 21.23
N ASP A 2 1.19 -1.19 21.67
CA ASP A 2 0.29 -1.00 22.79
C ASP A 2 -1.11 -0.71 22.24
N TRP A 3 -2.00 -1.70 22.33
CA TRP A 3 -3.35 -1.62 21.78
C TRP A 3 -4.25 -0.57 22.45
N GLN A 4 -3.83 -0.02 23.59
CA GLN A 4 -4.57 1.08 24.24
C GLN A 4 -4.26 2.43 23.61
N THR A 5 -3.09 2.57 22.97
CA THR A 5 -2.60 3.85 22.43
C THR A 5 -2.30 3.81 20.93
N GLU A 6 -2.27 2.61 20.34
CA GLU A 6 -1.94 2.37 18.93
C GLU A 6 -3.03 1.54 18.24
N MET A 7 -3.18 1.74 16.92
CA MET A 7 -4.01 0.92 16.04
C MET A 7 -3.25 0.55 14.77
N PHE A 8 -3.67 -0.53 14.10
CA PHE A 8 -3.14 -0.89 12.79
C PHE A 8 -4.00 -0.31 11.67
N VAL A 9 -3.33 0.28 10.69
CA VAL A 9 -3.90 0.53 9.37
C VAL A 9 -3.26 -0.46 8.41
N ALA A 10 -4.09 -1.30 7.81
CA ALA A 10 -3.64 -2.30 6.84
C ALA A 10 -4.36 -2.08 5.51
N VAL A 11 -3.61 -2.19 4.42
CA VAL A 11 -4.14 -2.21 3.07
C VAL A 11 -3.73 -3.51 2.40
N ALA A 12 -4.70 -4.18 1.80
CA ALA A 12 -4.49 -5.41 1.04
C ALA A 12 -5.09 -5.26 -0.35
N LEU A 13 -4.33 -5.62 -1.39
CA LEU A 13 -4.80 -5.59 -2.78
C LEU A 13 -5.64 -6.82 -3.15
N GLY A 14 -5.69 -7.80 -2.26
CA GLY A 14 -6.22 -9.13 -2.54
C GLY A 14 -5.33 -9.89 -3.51
N LEU A 15 -5.95 -10.75 -4.32
CA LEU A 15 -5.25 -11.66 -5.21
C LEU A 15 -4.55 -10.92 -6.38
N ARG A 16 -3.31 -11.28 -6.66
CA ARG A 16 -2.52 -10.84 -7.83
C ARG A 16 -1.84 -12.03 -8.49
N SER A 17 -1.66 -11.96 -9.81
CA SER A 17 -1.21 -13.09 -10.63
C SER A 17 0.31 -13.28 -10.68
N ASN A 18 1.08 -12.36 -10.10
CA ASN A 18 2.54 -12.39 -10.05
C ASN A 18 3.05 -11.60 -8.83
N GLY A 19 4.36 -11.69 -8.55
CA GLY A 19 4.99 -10.97 -7.44
C GLY A 19 5.47 -9.54 -7.73
N GLY A 20 5.12 -8.96 -8.88
CA GLY A 20 5.49 -7.58 -9.23
C GLY A 20 4.52 -6.51 -8.71
N TYR A 21 3.42 -6.91 -8.07
CA TYR A 21 2.46 -5.99 -7.48
C TYR A 21 2.87 -5.63 -6.05
N PHE A 22 2.86 -4.34 -5.74
CA PHE A 22 3.10 -3.83 -4.39
C PHE A 22 1.98 -2.88 -3.97
N VAL A 23 1.78 -2.79 -2.67
CA VAL A 23 0.96 -1.74 -2.07
C VAL A 23 1.78 -1.02 -1.02
N TRP A 24 1.67 0.30 -1.01
CA TRP A 24 2.43 1.15 -0.13
C TRP A 24 1.52 2.18 0.52
N ILE A 25 1.47 2.20 1.86
CA ILE A 25 0.89 3.30 2.62
C ILE A 25 1.91 4.44 2.59
N ASP A 26 1.61 5.48 1.82
CA ASP A 26 2.46 6.66 1.63
C ASP A 26 2.38 7.62 2.81
N GLY A 27 1.18 7.76 3.37
CA GLY A 27 0.95 8.64 4.49
C GLY A 27 -0.45 8.46 5.08
N ILE A 28 -0.59 8.88 6.34
CA ILE A 28 -1.85 8.92 7.04
C ILE A 28 -2.00 10.34 7.59
N VAL A 29 -3.10 11.00 7.22
CA VAL A 29 -3.39 12.36 7.67
C VAL A 29 -4.78 12.41 8.30
N VAL A 30 -4.91 13.19 9.38
CA VAL A 30 -6.19 13.41 10.06
C VAL A 30 -6.68 14.81 9.73
N VAL A 31 -7.85 14.92 9.11
CA VAL A 31 -8.44 16.21 8.73
C VAL A 31 -9.93 16.18 9.07
N GLY A 32 -10.38 17.09 9.94
CA GLY A 32 -11.80 17.21 10.29
C GLY A 32 -12.40 15.93 10.93
N GLY A 33 -11.59 15.16 11.67
CA GLY A 33 -12.02 13.90 12.30
C GLY A 33 -12.05 12.68 11.36
N LEU A 34 -11.69 12.86 10.09
CA LEU A 34 -11.51 11.77 9.13
C LEU A 34 -10.04 11.37 9.06
N ILE A 35 -9.79 10.06 9.02
CA ILE A 35 -8.46 9.49 8.79
C ILE A 35 -8.33 9.24 7.29
N ARG A 36 -7.46 9.97 6.61
CA ARG A 36 -7.15 9.72 5.19
C ARG A 36 -5.88 8.90 5.07
N VAL A 37 -6.02 7.73 4.47
CA VAL A 37 -4.91 6.81 4.18
C VAL A 37 -4.53 6.99 2.71
N LEU A 38 -3.36 7.57 2.47
CA LEU A 38 -2.79 7.77 1.14
C LEU A 38 -2.05 6.50 0.75
N VAL A 39 -2.43 5.89 -0.38
CA VAL A 39 -1.94 4.57 -0.78
C VAL A 39 -1.48 4.60 -2.24
N TRP A 40 -0.33 3.98 -2.51
CA TRP A 40 0.08 3.60 -3.85
C TRP A 40 -0.15 2.11 -4.08
N GLU A 41 -0.92 1.75 -5.10
CA GLU A 41 -0.80 0.47 -5.78
C GLU A 41 0.27 0.61 -6.85
N ILE A 42 1.36 -0.14 -6.73
CA ILE A 42 2.44 -0.19 -7.72
C ILE A 42 2.26 -1.46 -8.53
N ARG A 43 2.11 -1.29 -9.85
CA ARG A 43 1.92 -2.39 -10.80
C ARG A 43 3.20 -2.56 -11.62
N PRO A 44 3.60 -3.79 -11.94
CA PRO A 44 4.74 -4.01 -12.82
C PRO A 44 4.41 -3.47 -14.22
N GLY A 45 5.32 -2.70 -14.81
CA GLY A 45 5.28 -2.33 -16.21
C GLY A 45 5.54 -3.54 -17.12
N SER A 46 5.29 -3.38 -18.42
CA SER A 46 5.44 -4.46 -19.40
C SER A 46 6.88 -4.99 -19.56
N ASN A 47 7.86 -4.21 -19.13
CA ASN A 47 9.28 -4.54 -19.16
C ASN A 47 9.80 -5.16 -17.85
N CYS A 48 8.96 -5.28 -16.82
CA CYS A 48 9.37 -5.85 -15.54
C CYS A 48 9.38 -7.38 -15.58
N ALA A 49 10.52 -7.97 -15.20
CA ALA A 49 10.58 -9.39 -14.87
C ALA A 49 9.89 -9.64 -13.51
N THR A 50 8.82 -10.41 -13.50
CA THR A 50 8.07 -10.75 -12.27
C THR A 50 8.17 -12.22 -11.93
N THR A 51 8.18 -12.56 -10.64
CA THR A 51 8.04 -13.95 -10.19
C THR A 51 6.66 -14.50 -10.58
N ARG A 52 6.63 -15.73 -11.10
CA ARG A 52 5.38 -16.43 -11.41
C ARG A 52 4.78 -16.99 -10.13
N GLY A 53 3.51 -16.68 -9.88
CA GLY A 53 2.80 -17.21 -8.71
C GLY A 53 1.71 -16.25 -8.24
N ILE A 54 0.65 -16.81 -7.66
CA ILE A 54 -0.42 -16.03 -7.05
C ILE A 54 0.11 -15.39 -5.76
N THR A 55 -0.08 -14.08 -5.62
CA THR A 55 0.34 -13.31 -4.45
C THR A 55 -0.83 -12.55 -3.82
N HIS A 56 -0.64 -12.12 -2.57
CA HIS A 56 -1.59 -11.26 -1.83
C HIS A 56 -0.83 -10.07 -1.22
N PRO A 57 -0.51 -9.03 -2.01
CA PRO A 57 0.25 -7.89 -1.51
C PRO A 57 -0.52 -7.15 -0.41
N PHE A 58 0.18 -6.88 0.69
CA PHE A 58 -0.34 -6.08 1.80
C PHE A 58 0.77 -5.19 2.37
N HIS A 59 0.35 -4.08 2.99
CA HIS A 59 1.21 -3.24 3.81
C HIS A 59 0.41 -2.81 5.02
N ALA A 60 1.02 -2.90 6.20
CA ALA A 60 0.42 -2.49 7.46
C ALA A 60 1.39 -1.61 8.24
N VAL A 61 0.85 -0.58 8.89
CA VAL A 61 1.59 0.33 9.76
C VAL A 61 0.86 0.49 11.09
N ALA A 62 1.61 0.62 12.17
CA ALA A 62 1.08 1.03 13.47
C ALA A 62 1.03 2.56 13.51
N VAL A 63 -0.07 3.12 14.00
CA VAL A 63 -0.28 4.56 14.18
C VAL A 63 -0.92 4.83 15.54
N PRO A 64 -0.80 6.05 16.08
CA PRO A 64 -1.58 6.45 17.25
C PRO A 64 -3.07 6.18 17.04
N ALA A 65 -3.72 5.64 18.07
CA ALA A 65 -5.14 5.37 18.04
C ALA A 65 -5.92 6.68 17.80
N HIS A 66 -6.83 6.66 16.83
CA HIS A 66 -7.65 7.80 16.51
C HIS A 66 -9.10 7.35 16.29
N ALA A 67 -10.05 8.05 16.91
CA ALA A 67 -11.46 7.83 16.68
C ALA A 67 -11.88 8.57 15.40
N GLY A 68 -12.35 7.84 14.39
CA GLY A 68 -12.78 8.44 13.14
C GLY A 68 -13.02 7.40 12.06
N MET A 69 -13.80 7.76 11.05
CA MET A 69 -13.91 6.90 9.87
C MET A 69 -12.64 7.04 9.02
N ALA A 70 -12.20 5.91 8.46
CA ALA A 70 -11.09 5.89 7.53
C ALA A 70 -11.60 6.01 6.09
N GLU A 71 -10.97 6.89 5.34
CA GLU A 71 -11.12 7.02 3.89
C GLU A 71 -9.77 6.63 3.26
N MET A 72 -9.80 5.71 2.30
CA MET A 72 -8.61 5.32 1.55
C MET A 72 -8.57 6.07 0.22
N VAL A 73 -7.49 6.82 0.01
CA VAL A 73 -7.23 7.52 -1.25
C VAL A 73 -6.13 6.76 -1.97
N MET A 74 -6.54 5.89 -2.90
CA MET A 74 -5.64 5.05 -3.67
C MET A 74 -5.20 5.76 -4.96
N ARG A 75 -3.90 5.71 -5.24
CA ARG A 75 -3.29 6.06 -6.52
C ARG A 75 -2.61 4.84 -7.11
N ILE A 76 -2.53 4.81 -8.43
CA ILE A 76 -1.86 3.73 -9.16
C ILE A 76 -0.61 4.29 -9.80
N ALA A 77 0.51 3.59 -9.63
CA ALA A 77 1.76 3.83 -10.35
C ALA A 77 2.15 2.57 -11.11
N TYR A 78 2.85 2.75 -12.23
CA TYR A 78 3.46 1.67 -12.98
C TYR A 78 4.96 1.75 -12.80
N GLN A 79 5.57 0.63 -12.43
CA GLN A 79 7.01 0.53 -12.34
C GLN A 79 7.59 0.37 -13.75
N ASP A 80 8.53 1.26 -14.09
CA ASP A 80 9.35 1.12 -15.28
C ASP A 80 10.63 0.36 -14.89
N CYS A 81 10.84 -0.81 -15.51
CA CYS A 81 11.99 -1.68 -15.23
C CYS A 81 13.02 -1.68 -16.36
N GLU A 82 13.09 -0.65 -17.20
CA GLU A 82 14.22 -0.50 -18.12
C GLU A 82 15.52 -0.58 -17.31
N ALA A 83 16.38 -1.51 -17.70
CA ALA A 83 17.69 -1.63 -17.10
C ALA A 83 18.44 -0.32 -17.40
N THR A 84 18.72 0.49 -16.38
CA THR A 84 19.77 1.50 -16.50
C THR A 84 21.06 0.74 -16.78
N GLU A 85 21.48 0.71 -18.05
CA GLU A 85 22.82 0.31 -18.46
C GLU A 85 23.80 1.22 -17.70
N TYR A 86 24.66 0.62 -16.87
CA TYR A 86 25.85 1.26 -16.29
C TYR A 86 27.08 0.71 -16.99
#